data_AF-U6EB15-F1
#
_entry.id   AF-U6EB15-F1
#
_cell.length_a   1.000
_cell.length_b   1.000
_cell.length_c   1.000
_cell.angle_alpha   90.00
_cell.angle_beta   90.00
_cell.angle_gamma   90.00
#
_symmetry.space_group_name_H-M   'P 1'
#
loop_
_entity.id
_entity.type
_entity.pdbx_description
1 polymer ?
#
loop_
_entity_poly.entity_id
_entity_poly.type
_entity_poly.pdbx_seq_one_letter_code
_entity_poly.pdbx_strand_id
1 'polypeptide(L)'
;MAIEIKTVPQYQVAFIHQKGSYTQIPEVLGKVVGWLMTQDVEIQMPIYGTYYNSPHEVSEEELDWEVGAAFIGELEDGEGDIQIKVVPEHQVVSTVF
;
A
#
# COMPACT_ATOMS: atom_id res chain seq x y z
N MET A 1 24.71 -2.15 1.97
CA MET A 1 23.42 -1.44 2.11
C MET A 1 23.68 0.06 1.99
N ALA A 2 23.24 0.69 0.90
CA ALA A 2 23.35 2.14 0.73
C ALA A 2 22.09 2.82 1.28
N ILE A 3 22.26 3.96 1.96
CA ILE A 3 21.16 4.79 2.46
C ILE A 3 21.16 6.08 1.65
N GLU A 4 20.02 6.42 1.08
CA GLU A 4 19.87 7.57 0.19
C GLU A 4 18.53 8.27 0.37
N ILE A 5 18.48 9.57 0.07
CA ILE A 5 17.22 10.32 -0.01
C ILE A 5 16.70 10.20 -1.44
N LYS A 6 15.44 9.80 -1.60
CA LYS A 6 14.74 9.74 -2.89
C LYS A 6 13.50 10.60 -2.87
N THR A 7 13.21 11.23 -3.99
CA THR A 7 11.87 11.79 -4.26
C THR A 7 11.02 10.71 -4.91
N VAL A 8 9.86 10.45 -4.32
CA VAL A 8 8.81 9.61 -4.89
C VAL A 8 7.79 10.55 -5.53
N PRO A 9 7.56 10.49 -6.86
CA PRO A 9 6.55 11.29 -7.53
C PRO A 9 5.15 11.04 -6.95
N GLN A 10 4.18 11.90 -7.27
CA GLN A 10 2.78 11.62 -6.94
C GLN A 10 2.28 10.35 -7.68
N TYR A 11 1.46 9.54 -7.01
CA TYR A 11 0.78 8.40 -7.61
C TYR A 11 -0.57 8.15 -6.92
N GLN A 12 -1.48 7.45 -7.61
CA GLN A 12 -2.72 6.96 -7.02
C GLN A 12 -2.59 5.46 -6.72
N VAL A 13 -3.28 5.01 -5.68
CA VAL A 13 -3.26 3.61 -5.26
C VAL A 13 -4.65 3.13 -4.89
N ALA A 14 -4.89 1.86 -5.13
CA ALA A 14 -5.90 1.11 -4.40
C ALA A 14 -5.21 0.40 -3.23
N PHE A 15 -5.83 0.44 -2.06
CA PHE A 15 -5.25 -0.12 -0.84
C PHE A 15 -6.34 -0.63 0.10
N ILE A 16 -5.95 -1.48 1.04
CA ILE A 16 -6.77 -1.85 2.19
C ILE A 16 -5.99 -1.48 3.45
N HIS A 17 -6.64 -0.76 4.36
CA HIS A 17 -6.16 -0.47 5.70
C HIS A 17 -6.67 -1.53 6.68
N GLN A 18 -5.78 -2.05 7.53
CA GLN A 18 -6.08 -3.16 8.42
C GLN A 18 -5.49 -2.97 9.81
N LYS A 19 -6.11 -3.66 10.77
CA LYS A 19 -5.53 -3.92 12.08
C LYS A 19 -5.36 -5.41 12.33
N GLY A 20 -4.28 -5.79 13.02
CA GLY A 20 -3.99 -7.16 13.39
C GLY A 20 -2.77 -7.75 12.69
N SER A 21 -2.61 -9.06 12.78
CA SER A 21 -1.41 -9.79 12.33
C SER A 21 -1.00 -9.49 10.88
N TYR A 22 0.32 -9.29 10.67
CA TYR A 22 0.93 -9.21 9.34
C TYR A 22 0.83 -10.50 8.53
N THR A 23 0.46 -11.63 9.15
CA THR A 23 0.20 -12.89 8.42
C THR A 23 -0.94 -12.75 7.41
N GLN A 24 -1.80 -11.74 7.56
CA GLN A 24 -2.91 -11.43 6.64
C GLN A 24 -2.44 -10.72 5.36
N ILE A 25 -1.22 -10.17 5.32
CA ILE A 25 -0.73 -9.35 4.19
C ILE A 25 -0.87 -10.04 2.83
N PRO A 26 -0.49 -11.33 2.64
CA PRO A 26 -0.60 -11.98 1.33
C PRO A 26 -2.05 -12.05 0.83
N GLU A 27 -3.00 -12.33 1.72
CA GLU A 27 -4.42 -12.39 1.37
C GLU A 27 -4.95 -11.00 1.02
N VAL A 28 -4.66 -9.99 1.85
CA VAL A 28 -5.14 -8.62 1.67
C VAL A 28 -4.56 -7.99 0.39
N LEU A 29 -3.26 -8.18 0.14
CA LEU A 29 -2.64 -7.72 -1.10
C LEU A 29 -3.22 -8.44 -2.33
N GLY A 30 -3.49 -9.74 -2.21
CA GLY A 30 -4.15 -10.53 -3.26
C GLY A 30 -5.54 -9.99 -3.61
N LYS A 31 -6.31 -9.52 -2.62
CA LYS A 31 -7.61 -8.87 -2.85
C LYS A 31 -7.46 -7.57 -3.63
N VAL A 32 -6.54 -6.69 -3.22
CA VAL A 32 -6.30 -5.40 -3.90
C VAL A 32 -5.87 -5.61 -5.35
N VAL A 33 -4.85 -6.43 -5.59
CA VAL A 33 -4.33 -6.70 -6.93
C VAL A 33 -5.38 -7.41 -7.78
N GLY A 34 -6.07 -8.40 -7.22
CA GLY A 34 -7.14 -9.13 -7.90
C GLY A 34 -8.28 -8.22 -8.34
N TRP A 35 -8.70 -7.27 -7.50
CA TRP A 35 -9.71 -6.28 -7.87
C TRP A 35 -9.23 -5.32 -8.95
N LEU A 36 -8.00 -4.79 -8.85
CA LEU A 36 -7.44 -3.94 -9.90
C LEU A 36 -7.39 -4.66 -11.26
N MET A 37 -7.10 -5.97 -11.28
CA MET A 37 -7.13 -6.78 -12.50
C MET A 37 -8.52 -6.93 -13.13
N THR A 38 -9.60 -6.68 -12.39
CA THR A 38 -10.96 -6.64 -12.94
C THR A 38 -11.39 -5.25 -13.40
N GLN A 39 -10.59 -4.21 -13.14
CA GLN A 39 -10.84 -2.84 -13.59
C GLN A 39 -10.11 -2.54 -14.91
N ASP A 40 -10.55 -1.51 -15.62
CA ASP A 40 -9.90 -1.01 -16.84
C ASP A 40 -8.73 -0.06 -16.50
N VAL A 41 -7.77 -0.55 -15.72
CA VAL A 41 -6.59 0.21 -15.28
C VAL A 41 -5.31 -0.60 -15.44
N GLU A 42 -4.19 0.09 -15.56
CA GLU A 42 -2.87 -0.52 -15.63
C GLU A 42 -2.22 -0.51 -14.24
N ILE A 43 -2.00 -1.69 -13.65
CA ILE A 43 -1.29 -1.81 -12.38
C ILE A 43 0.18 -1.40 -12.56
N GLN A 44 0.68 -0.59 -11.64
CA GLN A 44 2.02 -0.03 -11.66
C GLN A 44 2.72 -0.15 -10.30
N MET A 45 4.03 0.08 -10.32
CA MET A 45 4.78 0.29 -9.10
C MET A 45 4.47 1.68 -8.50
N PRO A 46 4.46 1.82 -7.16
CA PRO A 46 4.80 0.79 -6.19
C PRO A 46 3.65 -0.18 -5.85
N ILE A 47 4.00 -1.45 -5.65
CA ILE A 47 3.29 -2.34 -4.73
C ILE A 47 3.95 -2.16 -3.36
N TYR A 48 3.18 -1.83 -2.33
CA TYR A 48 3.73 -1.35 -1.06
C TYR A 48 3.00 -1.89 0.17
N GLY A 49 3.69 -1.79 1.30
CA GLY A 49 3.11 -1.86 2.63
C GLY A 49 3.56 -0.65 3.46
N THR A 50 2.63 -0.09 4.23
CA THR A 50 2.91 1.01 5.19
C THR A 50 2.52 0.55 6.58
N TYR A 51 3.42 0.73 7.54
CA TYR A 51 3.26 0.32 8.93
C TYR A 51 3.20 1.57 9.80
N TYR A 52 2.09 1.78 10.49
CA TYR A 52 1.80 2.99 11.26
C TYR A 52 2.29 2.91 12.70
N ASN A 53 2.61 1.70 13.20
CA ASN A 53 3.19 1.47 14.52
C ASN A 53 4.25 0.37 14.49
N SER A 54 5.00 0.24 15.59
CA SER A 54 6.05 -0.74 15.73
C SER A 54 5.51 -2.05 16.33
N PRO A 55 5.83 -3.22 15.75
CA PRO A 55 5.50 -4.51 16.35
C PRO A 55 6.25 -4.79 17.66
N HIS A 56 7.21 -3.94 18.03
CA HIS A 56 7.91 -4.02 19.31
C HIS A 56 7.20 -3.21 20.41
N GLU A 57 6.20 -2.39 20.05
CA GLU A 57 5.53 -1.46 20.97
C GLU A 57 4.07 -1.81 21.23
N VAL A 58 3.42 -2.53 20.30
CA VAL A 58 2.01 -2.90 20.40
C VAL A 58 1.81 -4.41 20.29
N SER A 59 0.65 -4.89 20.76
CA SER A 59 0.26 -6.29 20.56
C SER A 59 -0.04 -6.60 19.09
N GLU A 60 -0.03 -7.88 18.72
CA GLU A 60 -0.32 -8.31 17.34
C GLU A 60 -1.69 -7.84 16.83
N GLU A 61 -2.70 -7.80 17.72
CA GLU A 61 -4.07 -7.34 17.41
C GLU A 61 -4.14 -5.82 17.16
N GLU A 62 -3.17 -5.07 17.66
CA GLU A 62 -3.09 -3.61 17.57
C GLU A 62 -2.15 -3.13 16.46
N LEU A 63 -1.46 -4.03 15.76
CA LEU A 63 -0.66 -3.68 14.59
C LEU A 63 -1.52 -2.94 13.58
N ASP A 64 -1.06 -1.78 13.14
CA ASP A 64 -1.80 -0.87 12.27
C ASP A 64 -1.02 -0.67 10.98
N TRP A 65 -1.60 -1.12 9.87
CA TRP A 65 -0.89 -1.20 8.60
C TRP A 65 -1.83 -1.21 7.40
N GLU A 66 -1.30 -0.86 6.24
CA GLU A 66 -1.99 -0.99 4.96
C GLU A 66 -1.10 -1.63 3.91
N VAL A 67 -1.71 -2.22 2.90
CA VAL A 67 -1.04 -2.67 1.68
C VAL A 67 -1.83 -2.24 0.47
N GLY A 68 -1.13 -1.94 -0.61
CA GLY A 68 -1.75 -1.44 -1.82
C GLY A 68 -0.87 -1.56 -3.05
N ALA A 69 -1.45 -1.21 -4.19
CA ALA A 69 -0.78 -1.16 -5.47
C ALA A 69 -1.18 0.11 -6.22
N ALA A 70 -0.20 0.74 -6.85
CA ALA A 70 -0.42 1.89 -7.72
C ALA A 70 -1.05 1.47 -9.05
N PHE A 71 -1.74 2.39 -9.71
CA PHE A 71 -2.32 2.14 -11.03
C PHE A 71 -2.43 3.43 -11.88
N ILE A 72 -2.48 3.25 -13.19
CA ILE A 72 -2.78 4.30 -14.19
C ILE A 72 -4.17 4.03 -14.76
N GLY A 73 -5.02 5.05 -14.77
CA GLY A 73 -6.42 4.97 -15.19
C GLY A 73 -7.29 5.86 -14.29
N GLU A 74 -8.59 5.84 -14.52
CA GLU A 74 -9.56 6.62 -13.73
C GLU A 74 -10.42 5.68 -12.89
N LEU A 75 -10.27 5.74 -11.57
CA LEU A 75 -11.15 5.07 -10.61
C LEU A 75 -11.47 6.08 -9.50
N GLU A 76 -12.75 6.41 -9.36
CA GLU A 76 -13.21 7.39 -8.37
C GLU A 76 -13.37 6.77 -6.98
N ASP A 77 -13.89 5.53 -6.93
CA ASP A 77 -14.19 4.81 -5.70
C ASP A 77 -13.68 3.37 -5.74
N GLY A 78 -13.35 2.82 -4.57
CA GLY A 78 -13.06 1.40 -4.40
C GLY A 78 -14.34 0.59 -4.16
N GLU A 79 -14.18 -0.73 -3.99
CA GLU A 79 -15.28 -1.66 -3.72
C GLU A 79 -15.07 -2.39 -2.40
N GLY A 80 -16.10 -2.42 -1.55
CA GLY A 80 -16.03 -3.07 -0.24
C GLY A 80 -15.00 -2.42 0.68
N ASP A 81 -14.00 -3.18 1.10
CA ASP A 81 -12.93 -2.69 1.98
C ASP A 81 -11.80 -1.97 1.22
N ILE A 82 -11.83 -2.02 -0.12
CA ILE A 82 -10.83 -1.37 -0.97
C ILE A 82 -11.11 0.12 -1.01
N GLN A 83 -10.04 0.90 -0.78
CA GLN A 83 -10.08 2.36 -0.81
C GLN A 83 -9.10 2.87 -1.86
N ILE A 84 -9.38 4.06 -2.38
CA ILE A 84 -8.50 4.76 -3.33
C ILE A 84 -7.98 6.03 -2.67
N LYS A 85 -6.70 6.32 -2.87
CA LYS A 85 -6.12 7.61 -2.48
C LYS A 85 -5.04 8.05 -3.46
N VAL A 86 -4.81 9.36 -3.48
CA VAL A 86 -3.63 9.96 -4.09
C VAL A 86 -2.56 10.12 -3.01
N VAL A 87 -1.40 9.52 -3.24
CA VAL A 87 -0.21 9.78 -2.44
C VAL A 87 0.55 10.95 -3.08
N PRO A 88 0.70 12.09 -2.40
CA PRO A 88 1.39 13.24 -2.96
C PRO A 88 2.87 12.93 -3.16
N GLU A 89 3.53 13.71 -4.03
CA GLU A 89 4.99 13.69 -4.13
C GLU A 89 5.62 13.94 -2.75
N HIS A 90 6.61 13.13 -2.40
CA HIS A 90 7.27 13.21 -1.09
C HIS A 90 8.71 12.70 -1.15
N GLN A 91 9.47 12.99 -0.09
CA GLN A 91 10.83 12.46 0.07
C GLN A 91 10.85 11.30 1.05
N VAL A 92 11.67 10.29 0.76
CA VAL A 92 11.90 9.13 1.61
C VAL A 92 13.38 8.89 1.84
N VAL A 93 13.72 8.35 3.00
CA VAL A 93 15.01 7.70 3.23
C VAL A 93 14.88 6.24 2.79
N SER A 94 15.65 5.84 1.80
CA SER A 94 15.54 4.55 1.13
C SER A 94 16.79 3.70 1.32
N THR A 95 16.58 2.39 1.40
CA THR A 95 17.64 1.40 1.26
C THR A 95 17.11 0.17 0.52
N VAL A 96 18.00 -0.54 -0.19
CA VAL A 96 17.69 -1.77 -0.91
C VAL A 96 18.66 -2.85 -0.41
N PHE A 97 18.11 -4.02 -0.08
CA PHE A 97 18.82 -5.15 0.51
C PHE A 97 18.77 -6.39 -0.38
#